data_AF-A0A841SSU7-F1
#
_entry.id   AF-A0A841SSU7-F1
#
_cell.length_a   1.000
_cell.length_b   1.000
_cell.length_c   1.000
_cell.angle_alpha   90.00
_cell.angle_beta   90.00
_cell.angle_gamma   90.00
#
_symmetry.space_group_name_H-M   'P 1'
#
loop_
_entity.id
_entity.type
_entity.pdbx_description
1 polymer ?
#
loop_
_entity_poly.entity_id
_entity_poly.type
_entity_poly.pdbx_seq_one_letter_code
_entity_poly.pdbx_strand_id
1 'polypeptide(L)'
;MSVRAKRSILANAVLLVAILLILAISSLWKSELFRQFQSYTLTIDNQSDYDIVSVETGIMTSDSSGKTMESGSKHTYSKAIKTGQDQTIKPKLVIAGEGGIYMKFIDSRGESRQRTICSYTEYASGYSTVTINNDDVIIEENCR
;
A
#
# COMPACT_ATOMS: atom_id res chain seq x y z
N MET A 1 5.44 -5.49 58.07
CA MET A 1 5.00 -5.86 56.70
C MET A 1 5.96 -6.89 56.11
N SER A 2 5.46 -8.09 55.77
CA SER A 2 6.27 -9.25 55.34
C SER A 2 7.01 -9.01 54.01
N VAL A 3 8.24 -9.52 53.88
CA VAL A 3 9.07 -9.45 52.65
C VAL A 3 8.32 -10.01 51.43
N ARG A 4 7.43 -11.00 51.66
CA ARG A 4 6.60 -11.61 50.61
C ARG A 4 5.55 -10.64 50.05
N ALA A 5 4.96 -9.81 50.91
CA ALA A 5 3.99 -8.79 50.51
C ALA A 5 4.65 -7.66 49.70
N LYS A 6 5.86 -7.22 50.09
CA LYS A 6 6.61 -6.20 49.35
C LYS A 6 6.99 -6.66 47.92
N ARG A 7 7.38 -7.92 47.76
CA ARG A 7 7.71 -8.52 46.44
C ARG A 7 6.49 -8.67 45.53
N SER A 8 5.33 -9.01 46.08
CA SER A 8 4.07 -9.11 45.32
C SER A 8 3.57 -7.73 44.84
N ILE A 9 3.69 -6.69 45.66
CA ILE A 9 3.32 -5.32 45.28
C ILE A 9 4.22 -4.80 44.15
N LEU A 10 5.53 -5.03 44.24
CA LEU A 10 6.50 -4.67 43.20
C LEU A 10 6.22 -5.40 41.87
N ALA A 11 5.93 -6.71 41.91
CA ALA A 11 5.61 -7.47 40.70
C ALA A 11 4.32 -6.97 40.02
N ASN A 12 3.29 -6.66 40.80
CA ASN A 12 2.02 -6.12 40.28
C ASN A 12 2.19 -4.71 39.70
N ALA A 13 3.04 -3.87 40.31
CA ALA A 13 3.34 -2.54 39.80
C ALA A 13 4.09 -2.59 38.45
N VAL A 14 5.07 -3.49 38.32
CA VAL A 14 5.80 -3.70 37.05
C VAL A 14 4.87 -4.21 35.95
N LEU A 15 3.97 -5.14 36.28
CA LEU A 15 2.99 -5.65 35.32
C LEU A 15 2.02 -4.55 34.83
N LEU A 16 1.54 -3.70 35.75
CA LEU A 16 0.69 -2.56 35.42
C LEU A 16 1.39 -1.55 34.50
N VAL A 17 2.65 -1.22 34.78
CA VAL A 17 3.45 -0.35 33.91
C VAL A 17 3.67 -0.97 32.53
N ALA A 18 3.93 -2.28 32.46
CA ALA A 18 4.09 -2.99 31.18
C ALA A 18 2.79 -2.97 30.35
N ILE A 19 1.62 -3.20 30.98
CA ILE A 19 0.32 -3.14 30.30
C ILE A 19 0.04 -1.73 29.79
N LEU A 20 0.29 -0.69 30.60
CA LEU A 20 0.10 0.70 30.18
C LEU A 20 1.01 1.08 29.01
N LEU A 21 2.25 0.61 29.00
CA LEU A 21 3.18 0.82 27.88
C LEU A 21 2.70 0.12 26.60
N ILE A 22 2.23 -1.13 26.69
CA ILE A 22 1.68 -1.85 25.53
C ILE A 22 0.45 -1.13 24.98
N LEU A 23 -0.44 -0.64 25.84
CA LEU A 23 -1.63 0.10 25.42
C LEU A 23 -1.26 1.44 24.76
N ALA A 24 -0.33 2.20 25.34
CA ALA A 24 0.15 3.46 24.76
C ALA A 24 0.80 3.24 23.39
N ILE A 25 1.65 2.20 23.25
CA ILE A 25 2.25 1.82 21.98
C ILE A 25 1.16 1.41 20.99
N SER A 26 0.21 0.54 21.36
CA SER A 26 -0.87 0.12 20.46
C SER A 26 -1.76 1.29 19.97
N SER A 27 -1.94 2.31 20.80
CA SER A 27 -2.66 3.53 20.45
C SER A 27 -1.86 4.39 19.46
N LEU A 28 -0.55 4.48 19.62
CA LEU A 28 0.35 5.19 18.69
C LEU A 28 0.38 4.53 17.30
N TRP A 29 0.30 3.20 17.22
CA TRP A 29 0.28 2.46 15.94
C TRP A 29 -1.00 2.71 15.13
N LYS A 30 -2.09 3.14 15.79
CA LYS A 30 -3.34 3.52 15.14
C LYS A 30 -3.43 5.01 14.79
N SER A 31 -2.46 5.83 15.22
CA SER A 31 -2.45 7.25 14.92
C SER A 31 -2.05 7.51 13.45
N GLU A 32 -2.66 8.51 12.83
CA GLU A 32 -2.37 8.91 11.44
C GLU A 32 -0.88 9.23 11.20
N LEU A 33 -0.13 9.55 12.27
CA LEU A 33 1.32 9.79 12.24
C LEU A 33 2.17 8.57 11.87
N PHE A 34 1.67 7.34 12.00
CA PHE A 34 2.35 6.15 11.46
C PHE A 34 1.87 5.77 10.05
N ARG A 35 0.68 6.25 9.63
CA ARG A 35 0.15 6.00 8.27
C ARG A 35 0.92 6.77 7.19
N GLN A 36 1.47 7.95 7.52
CA GLN A 36 2.39 8.70 6.65
C GLN A 36 3.73 7.99 6.35
N PHE A 37 4.08 6.94 7.12
CA PHE A 37 5.24 6.10 6.85
C PHE A 37 4.87 4.73 6.26
N GLN A 38 3.58 4.48 5.98
CA GLN A 38 3.17 3.24 5.34
C GLN A 38 3.48 3.31 3.85
N SER A 39 4.25 2.32 3.39
CA SER A 39 4.52 2.10 1.96
C SER A 39 3.21 1.98 1.20
N TYR A 40 3.17 2.53 0.00
CA TYR A 40 2.03 2.42 -0.90
C TYR A 40 1.55 0.97 -1.04
N THR A 41 0.23 0.80 -0.96
CA THR A 41 -0.44 -0.50 -1.08
C THR A 41 -1.44 -0.46 -2.24
N LEU A 42 -1.38 -1.46 -3.10
CA LEU A 42 -2.27 -1.61 -4.24
C LEU A 42 -3.15 -2.84 -4.05
N THR A 43 -4.45 -2.67 -4.03
CA THR A 43 -5.42 -3.77 -4.06
C THR A 43 -6.02 -3.85 -5.45
N ILE A 44 -6.01 -5.03 -6.05
CA ILE A 44 -6.60 -5.29 -7.36
C ILE A 44 -7.76 -6.25 -7.15
N ASP A 45 -8.94 -5.86 -7.60
CA ASP A 45 -10.13 -6.70 -7.64
C ASP A 45 -10.41 -7.07 -9.10
N ASN A 46 -10.17 -8.33 -9.47
CA ASN A 46 -10.39 -8.80 -10.83
C ASN A 46 -11.82 -9.30 -11.01
N GLN A 47 -12.69 -8.43 -11.49
CA GLN A 47 -14.08 -8.76 -11.84
C GLN A 47 -14.27 -9.05 -13.34
N SER A 48 -13.18 -9.15 -14.10
CA SER A 48 -13.22 -9.44 -15.54
C SER A 48 -13.27 -10.94 -15.83
N ASP A 49 -13.66 -11.32 -17.04
CA ASP A 49 -13.73 -12.71 -17.50
C ASP A 49 -12.35 -13.34 -17.77
N TYR A 50 -11.25 -12.62 -17.50
CA TYR A 50 -9.90 -13.03 -17.81
C TYR A 50 -8.97 -12.92 -16.61
N ASP A 51 -8.03 -13.85 -16.49
CA ASP A 51 -7.01 -13.80 -15.45
C ASP A 51 -6.04 -12.65 -15.73
N ILE A 52 -5.63 -11.91 -14.69
CA ILE A 52 -4.54 -10.95 -14.79
C ILE A 52 -3.23 -11.70 -14.56
N VAL A 53 -2.36 -11.77 -15.55
CA VAL A 53 -1.15 -12.60 -15.51
C VAL A 53 0.09 -11.83 -15.07
N SER A 54 0.08 -10.51 -15.20
CA SER A 54 1.17 -9.64 -14.78
C SER A 54 0.66 -8.26 -14.41
N VAL A 55 1.23 -7.68 -13.35
CA VAL A 55 0.99 -6.30 -12.94
C VAL A 55 2.32 -5.62 -12.72
N GLU A 56 2.51 -4.48 -13.36
CA GLU A 56 3.60 -3.55 -13.12
C GLU A 56 3.04 -2.30 -12.45
N THR A 57 3.70 -1.82 -11.41
CA THR A 57 3.44 -0.54 -10.79
C THR A 57 4.70 0.31 -10.88
N GLY A 58 4.58 1.58 -11.22
CA GLY A 58 5.73 2.46 -11.29
C GLY A 58 5.38 3.92 -11.06
N ILE A 59 6.42 4.74 -10.92
CA ILE A 59 6.26 6.18 -10.75
C ILE A 59 6.28 6.87 -12.11
N MET A 60 5.35 7.80 -12.32
CA MET A 60 5.35 8.77 -13.40
C MET A 60 5.85 10.13 -12.86
N THR A 61 6.73 10.79 -13.59
CA THR A 61 7.23 12.14 -13.28
C THR A 61 7.07 13.04 -14.50
N SER A 62 7.13 14.35 -14.31
CA SER A 62 7.14 15.31 -15.42
C SER A 62 8.57 15.73 -15.77
N ASP A 63 8.90 15.84 -17.06
CA ASP A 63 10.17 16.42 -17.48
C ASP A 63 10.18 17.95 -17.47
N SER A 64 11.31 18.54 -17.86
CA SER A 64 11.48 20.00 -17.98
C SER A 64 10.54 20.65 -19.00
N SER A 65 9.90 19.87 -19.87
CA SER A 65 8.89 20.32 -20.85
C SER A 65 7.46 20.05 -20.37
N GLY A 66 7.27 19.55 -19.15
CA GLY A 66 5.96 19.22 -18.58
C GLY A 66 5.36 17.92 -19.11
N LYS A 67 6.12 17.11 -19.85
CA LYS A 67 5.64 15.82 -20.39
C LYS A 67 5.79 14.75 -19.33
N THR A 68 4.71 13.99 -19.11
CA THR A 68 4.73 12.84 -18.20
C THR A 68 5.56 11.69 -18.79
N MET A 69 6.49 11.18 -18.00
CA MET A 69 7.35 10.05 -18.32
C MET A 69 7.45 9.08 -17.15
N GLU A 70 7.67 7.81 -17.43
CA GLU A 70 7.93 6.82 -16.40
C GLU A 70 9.33 7.04 -15.82
N SER A 71 9.44 7.04 -14.50
CA SER A 71 10.73 7.03 -13.82
C SER A 71 11.36 5.63 -13.85
N GLY A 72 12.59 5.54 -13.33
CA GLY A 72 13.26 4.25 -13.12
C GLY A 72 12.69 3.41 -11.96
N SER A 73 11.80 3.94 -11.11
CA SER A 73 11.24 3.20 -9.98
C SER A 73 9.99 2.41 -10.39
N LYS A 74 10.14 1.08 -10.43
CA LYS A 74 9.10 0.14 -10.87
C LYS A 74 9.12 -1.15 -10.04
N HIS A 75 7.97 -1.80 -9.97
CA HIS A 75 7.77 -3.08 -9.33
C HIS A 75 6.86 -3.96 -10.19
N THR A 76 7.25 -5.21 -10.41
CA THR A 76 6.44 -6.19 -11.16
C THR A 76 6.00 -7.33 -10.26
N TYR A 77 4.71 -7.63 -10.30
CA TYR A 77 4.06 -8.78 -9.69
C TYR A 77 3.61 -9.74 -10.80
N SER A 78 4.24 -10.91 -10.87
CA SER A 78 4.04 -11.89 -11.95
C SER A 78 3.13 -13.06 -11.58
N LYS A 79 2.47 -13.01 -10.42
CA LYS A 79 1.54 -14.06 -10.01
C LYS A 79 0.17 -13.75 -10.62
N ALA A 80 -0.47 -14.78 -11.18
CA ALA A 80 -1.80 -14.63 -11.74
C ALA A 80 -2.83 -14.27 -10.65
N ILE A 81 -3.71 -13.32 -10.95
CA ILE A 81 -4.88 -12.95 -10.17
C ILE A 81 -6.09 -13.44 -10.96
N LYS A 82 -6.71 -14.52 -10.50
CA LYS A 82 -7.78 -15.18 -11.26
C LYS A 82 -9.04 -14.31 -11.32
N THR A 83 -9.90 -14.58 -12.29
CA THR A 83 -11.26 -14.02 -12.31
C THR A 83 -11.98 -14.23 -10.98
N GLY A 84 -12.60 -13.16 -10.47
CA GLY A 84 -13.32 -13.12 -9.20
C GLY A 84 -12.43 -13.09 -7.96
N GLN A 85 -11.12 -12.88 -8.10
CA GLN A 85 -10.18 -12.80 -6.98
C GLN A 85 -9.66 -11.38 -6.79
N ASP A 86 -9.38 -11.08 -5.51
CA ASP A 86 -8.64 -9.89 -5.12
C ASP A 86 -7.18 -10.24 -4.77
N GLN A 87 -6.28 -9.27 -4.98
CA GLN A 87 -4.90 -9.38 -4.57
C GLN A 87 -4.38 -8.04 -4.09
N THR A 88 -3.82 -8.05 -2.88
CA THR A 88 -3.10 -6.89 -2.34
C THR A 88 -1.60 -7.04 -2.56
N ILE A 89 -0.98 -6.00 -3.12
CA ILE A 89 0.44 -5.89 -3.45
C ILE A 89 1.01 -4.70 -2.68
N LYS A 90 2.28 -4.80 -2.27
CA LYS A 90 3.03 -3.68 -1.66
C LYS A 90 4.22 -3.32 -2.55
N PRO A 91 4.00 -2.50 -3.59
CA PRO A 91 5.05 -2.07 -4.50
C PRO A 91 6.18 -1.37 -3.74
N LYS A 92 7.42 -1.74 -4.03
CA LYS A 92 8.61 -1.07 -3.49
C LYS A 92 8.97 0.11 -4.38
N LEU A 93 8.21 1.18 -4.28
CA LEU A 93 8.40 2.40 -5.06
C LEU A 93 9.22 3.42 -4.27
N VAL A 94 10.03 4.18 -4.98
CA VAL A 94 10.81 5.31 -4.45
C VAL A 94 10.50 6.50 -5.33
N ILE A 95 9.92 7.53 -4.72
CA ILE A 95 9.64 8.79 -5.40
C ILE A 95 10.65 9.84 -4.93
N ALA A 96 11.10 10.69 -5.86
CA ALA A 96 12.00 11.79 -5.58
C ALA A 96 11.41 13.05 -6.20
N GLY A 97 10.59 13.77 -5.43
CA GLY A 97 9.82 14.93 -5.89
C GLY A 97 8.36 14.60 -6.18
N GLU A 98 7.69 15.49 -6.92
CA GLU A 98 6.29 15.33 -7.31
C GLU A 98 6.15 14.30 -8.45
N GLY A 99 5.13 13.46 -8.37
CA GLY A 99 4.81 12.52 -9.43
C GLY A 99 3.45 11.87 -9.26
N GLY A 100 3.18 10.87 -10.08
CA GLY A 100 2.03 9.98 -9.97
C GLY A 100 2.46 8.53 -9.91
N ILE A 101 1.53 7.64 -9.61
CA ILE A 101 1.74 6.19 -9.66
C ILE A 101 0.88 5.63 -10.79
N TYR A 102 1.48 4.82 -11.65
CA TYR A 102 0.75 4.06 -12.66
C TYR A 102 0.67 2.58 -12.29
N MET A 103 -0.39 1.94 -12.75
CA MET A 103 -0.51 0.50 -12.88
C MET A 103 -0.59 0.14 -14.35
N LYS A 104 0.19 -0.84 -14.77
CA LYS A 104 0.06 -1.51 -16.05
C LYS A 104 -0.20 -2.98 -15.78
N PHE A 105 -1.20 -3.55 -16.44
CA PHE A 105 -1.49 -4.98 -16.31
C PHE A 105 -1.61 -5.65 -17.68
N ILE A 106 -1.44 -6.97 -17.67
CA ILE A 106 -1.61 -7.84 -18.83
C ILE A 106 -2.60 -8.93 -18.45
N ASP A 107 -3.64 -9.13 -19.26
CA ASP A 107 -4.61 -10.20 -19.09
C ASP A 107 -4.14 -11.52 -19.77
N SER A 108 -4.88 -12.60 -19.55
CA SER A 108 -4.58 -13.91 -20.13
C SER A 108 -4.72 -13.98 -21.65
N ARG A 109 -5.30 -12.96 -22.29
CA ARG A 109 -5.35 -12.81 -23.76
C ARG A 109 -4.13 -12.08 -24.30
N GLY A 110 -3.30 -11.52 -23.42
CA GLY A 110 -2.15 -10.71 -23.77
C GLY A 110 -2.49 -9.22 -23.99
N GLU A 111 -3.71 -8.78 -23.68
CA GLU A 111 -4.05 -7.35 -23.75
C GLU A 111 -3.36 -6.61 -22.61
N SER A 112 -2.71 -5.49 -22.95
CA SER A 112 -2.07 -4.63 -21.95
C SER A 112 -2.81 -3.31 -21.79
N ARG A 113 -3.10 -2.95 -20.55
CA ARG A 113 -3.76 -1.68 -20.21
C ARG A 113 -2.96 -0.97 -19.12
N GLN A 114 -2.78 0.33 -19.28
CA GLN A 114 -2.11 1.21 -18.31
C GLN A 114 -3.08 2.27 -17.81
N ARG A 115 -3.01 2.54 -16.50
CA ARG A 115 -3.83 3.53 -15.81
C ARG A 115 -3.00 4.25 -14.76
N THR A 116 -3.27 5.53 -14.57
CA THR A 116 -2.80 6.28 -13.41
C THR A 116 -3.68 5.90 -12.23
N ILE A 117 -3.07 5.33 -11.19
CA ILE A 117 -3.74 4.87 -9.95
C ILE A 117 -3.52 5.82 -8.78
N CYS A 118 -2.69 6.84 -9.00
CA CYS A 118 -2.38 7.91 -8.09
C CYS A 118 -2.00 9.13 -8.92
N SER A 119 -2.89 10.11 -9.01
CA SER A 119 -2.73 11.25 -9.94
C SER A 119 -1.63 12.24 -9.52
N TYR A 120 -1.47 12.47 -8.22
CA TYR A 120 -0.43 13.32 -7.65
C TYR A 120 -0.03 12.78 -6.27
N THR A 121 1.28 12.65 -6.04
CA THR A 121 1.82 12.23 -4.76
C THR A 121 3.25 12.74 -4.61
N GLU A 122 3.60 13.17 -3.40
CA GLU A 122 4.98 13.56 -3.05
C GLU A 122 5.72 12.42 -2.38
N TYR A 123 4.98 11.46 -1.81
CA TYR A 123 5.49 10.25 -1.21
C TYR A 123 4.86 9.04 -1.89
N ALA A 124 5.61 7.92 -1.97
CA ALA A 124 5.04 6.65 -2.43
C ALA A 124 4.28 5.98 -1.27
N SER A 125 3.25 6.67 -0.76
CA SER A 125 2.50 6.28 0.44
C SER A 125 0.98 6.30 0.20
N GLY A 126 0.22 5.67 1.10
CA GLY A 126 -1.23 5.54 0.97
C GLY A 126 -1.66 4.26 0.26
N TYR A 127 -2.81 4.30 -0.43
CA TYR A 127 -3.33 3.13 -1.13
C TYR A 127 -4.16 3.48 -2.36
N SER A 128 -4.28 2.50 -3.26
CA SER A 128 -5.34 2.50 -4.27
C SER A 128 -5.98 1.14 -4.39
N THR A 129 -7.28 1.14 -4.66
CA THR A 129 -8.06 -0.06 -5.01
C THR A 129 -8.45 0.05 -6.47
N VAL A 130 -8.11 -0.95 -7.26
CA VAL A 130 -8.38 -0.99 -8.69
C VAL A 130 -9.30 -2.17 -8.99
N THR A 131 -10.52 -1.87 -9.43
CA THR A 131 -11.47 -2.88 -9.88
C THR A 131 -11.40 -2.99 -11.40
N ILE A 132 -11.03 -4.16 -11.91
CA ILE A 132 -10.88 -4.42 -13.34
C ILE A 132 -12.12 -5.17 -13.81
N ASN A 133 -12.88 -4.54 -14.71
CA ASN A 133 -13.97 -5.15 -15.44
C ASN A 133 -13.55 -5.40 -16.90
N ASN A 134 -14.42 -6.04 -17.68
CA ASN A 134 -14.17 -6.31 -19.10
C ASN A 134 -13.92 -5.01 -19.90
N ASP A 135 -14.78 -4.02 -19.68
CA ASP A 135 -14.83 -2.80 -20.49
C ASP A 135 -14.20 -1.58 -19.77
N ASP A 136 -14.05 -1.63 -18.45
CA ASP A 136 -13.64 -0.49 -17.65
C ASP A 136 -12.71 -0.86 -16.49
N VAL A 137 -12.01 0.15 -15.98
CA VAL A 137 -11.13 0.05 -14.81
C VAL A 137 -11.49 1.17 -13.85
N ILE A 138 -12.06 0.81 -12.71
CA ILE A 138 -12.50 1.74 -11.67
C ILE A 138 -11.37 1.87 -10.65
N ILE A 139 -11.06 3.10 -10.25
CA ILE A 139 -9.92 3.42 -9.39
C ILE A 139 -10.40 4.25 -8.20
N GLU A 140 -10.16 3.74 -7.00
CA GLU A 140 -10.30 4.47 -5.76
C GLU A 140 -8.91 4.76 -5.21
N GLU A 141 -8.53 6.03 -5.09
CA GLU A 141 -7.20 6.42 -4.62
C GLU A 141 -7.26 7.22 -3.30
N ASN A 142 -6.29 6.96 -2.44
CA ASN A 142 -6.01 7.74 -1.24
C ASN A 142 -4.49 7.80 -1.04
N CYS A 143 -3.86 8.57 -1.93
CA CYS A 143 -2.43 8.80 -1.94
C CYS A 143 -2.03 9.98 -1.06
N ARG A 144 -0.77 9.96 -0.62
CA ARG A 144 -0.12 11.07 0.09
C ARG A 144 1.33 11.14 -0.32
#